data_AF-G7E3F8-F1
#
_entry.id   AF-G7E3F8-F1
#
_cell.length_a   1.000
_cell.length_b   1.000
_cell.length_c   1.000
_cell.angle_alpha   90.00
_cell.angle_beta   90.00
_cell.angle_gamma   90.00
#
_symmetry.space_group_name_H-M   'P 1'
#
loop_
_entity.id
_entity.type
_entity.pdbx_description
1 polymer ?
#
loop_
_entity_poly.entity_id
_entity_poly.type
_entity_poly.pdbx_seq_one_letter_code
_entity_poly.pdbx_strand_id
1 'polypeptide(L)'
;MDSLAPECTRAKQEYDACFHTWLDGYLNLVVLRPGSSSQAATPDSSQAPSSGTAQSAGSSFSLWGSNKGKERASATQPTAGDRSLSSMTEDERQKAIKSKIAEYDAKCGSLWTDYRSCLQNGIKAKGLDDLIAAARAEDPLLRPSDEAFPTDER
;
A
#
# COMPACT_ATOMS: atom_id res chain seq x y z
N MET A 1 -6.69 -11.94 2.31
CA MET A 1 -6.86 -12.02 3.77
C MET A 1 -8.33 -12.19 4.05
N ASP A 2 -8.68 -13.14 4.91
CA ASP A 2 -10.08 -13.43 5.21
C ASP A 2 -10.68 -12.42 6.20
N SER A 3 -12.00 -12.27 6.18
CA SER A 3 -12.69 -11.45 7.16
C SER A 3 -12.96 -12.26 8.44
N LEU A 4 -13.22 -11.56 9.56
CA LEU A 4 -13.65 -12.18 10.82
C LEU A 4 -14.91 -13.04 10.64
N ALA A 5 -15.81 -12.57 9.77
CA ALA A 5 -17.02 -13.24 9.35
C ALA A 5 -16.79 -13.82 7.94
N PRO A 6 -16.77 -15.15 7.74
CA PRO A 6 -16.42 -15.76 6.45
C PRO A 6 -17.33 -15.29 5.31
N GLU A 7 -18.61 -15.02 5.60
CA GLU A 7 -19.59 -14.49 4.66
C GLU A 7 -19.23 -13.09 4.12
N CYS A 8 -18.43 -12.31 4.86
CA CYS A 8 -17.99 -10.98 4.45
C CYS A 8 -16.69 -10.99 3.64
N THR A 9 -16.05 -12.15 3.48
CA THR A 9 -14.71 -12.25 2.88
C THR A 9 -14.68 -11.78 1.43
N ARG A 10 -15.70 -12.09 0.65
CA ARG A 10 -15.76 -11.64 -0.75
C ARG A 10 -15.88 -10.12 -0.86
N ALA A 11 -16.81 -9.52 -0.12
CA ALA A 11 -16.99 -8.07 -0.09
C ALA A 11 -15.71 -7.35 0.40
N LYS A 12 -15.01 -7.94 1.39
CA LYS A 12 -13.71 -7.44 1.86
C LYS A 12 -12.67 -7.44 0.74
N GLN A 13 -12.52 -8.53 0.00
CA GLN A 13 -11.51 -8.64 -1.05
C GLN A 13 -11.75 -7.64 -2.18
N GLU A 14 -13.01 -7.46 -2.58
CA GLU A 14 -13.40 -6.47 -3.60
C GLU A 14 -13.12 -5.03 -3.12
N TYR A 15 -13.48 -4.69 -1.88
CA TYR A 15 -13.17 -3.40 -1.27
C TYR A 15 -11.65 -3.17 -1.14
N ASP A 16 -10.92 -4.13 -0.57
CA ASP A 16 -9.47 -4.03 -0.33
C ASP A 16 -8.74 -3.81 -1.67
N ALA A 17 -9.11 -4.50 -2.75
CA ALA A 17 -8.50 -4.31 -4.06
C ALA A 17 -8.73 -2.89 -4.62
N CYS A 18 -9.95 -2.36 -4.48
CA CYS A 18 -10.28 -0.99 -4.87
C CYS A 18 -9.48 0.03 -4.04
N PHE A 19 -9.48 -0.16 -2.72
CA PHE A 19 -8.83 0.73 -1.75
C PHE A 19 -7.31 0.77 -1.93
N HIS A 20 -6.62 -0.36 -2.07
CA HIS A 20 -5.17 -0.37 -2.28
C HIS A 20 -4.77 0.40 -3.55
N THR A 21 -5.48 0.17 -4.65
CA THR A 21 -5.22 0.87 -5.92
C THR A 21 -5.43 2.38 -5.79
N TRP A 22 -6.48 2.80 -5.08
CA TRP A 22 -6.73 4.22 -4.80
C TRP A 22 -5.67 4.81 -3.85
N LEU A 23 -5.33 4.08 -2.78
CA LEU A 23 -4.43 4.51 -1.72
C LEU A 23 -3.03 4.76 -2.27
N ASP A 24 -2.51 3.88 -3.12
CA ASP A 24 -1.20 4.07 -3.75
C ASP A 24 -1.16 5.37 -4.56
N GLY A 25 -2.23 5.67 -5.29
CA GLY A 25 -2.37 6.93 -6.03
C GLY A 25 -2.47 8.15 -5.10
N TYR A 26 -3.15 8.03 -3.96
CA TYR A 26 -3.28 9.09 -2.97
C TYR A 26 -1.95 9.36 -2.24
N LEU A 27 -1.26 8.31 -1.79
CA LEU A 27 0.00 8.38 -1.06
C LEU A 27 1.11 9.02 -1.90
N ASN A 28 1.16 8.71 -3.19
CA ASN A 28 2.10 9.36 -4.10
C ASN A 28 1.91 10.89 -4.18
N LEU A 29 0.71 11.42 -3.91
CA LEU A 29 0.44 12.86 -3.89
C LEU A 29 0.80 13.50 -2.54
N VAL A 30 0.50 12.82 -1.42
CA VAL A 30 0.65 13.40 -0.08
C VAL A 30 2.05 13.18 0.53
N VAL A 31 2.75 12.10 0.20
CA VAL A 31 4.05 11.75 0.80
C VAL A 31 5.23 12.40 0.08
N LEU A 32 5.13 12.64 -1.23
CA LEU A 32 6.22 13.26 -2.00
C LEU A 32 6.37 14.74 -1.66
N ARG A 33 7.12 15.05 -0.61
CA ARG A 33 7.59 16.41 -0.31
C ARG A 33 8.77 16.76 -1.23
N PRO A 34 8.67 17.75 -2.13
CA PRO A 34 9.84 18.27 -2.80
C PRO A 34 10.62 19.11 -1.77
N GLY A 35 11.74 18.57 -1.28
CA GLY A 35 12.57 19.28 -0.30
C GLY A 35 13.46 18.43 0.61
N SER A 36 13.75 17.17 0.28
CA SER A 36 14.80 16.39 0.94
C SER A 36 15.88 16.05 -0.08
N SER A 37 16.63 17.06 -0.51
CA SER A 37 17.96 16.86 -1.09
C SER A 37 18.90 16.46 0.04
N SER A 38 18.92 15.17 0.37
CA SER A 38 20.04 14.55 1.07
C SER A 38 20.57 13.45 0.16
N GLN A 39 21.67 13.78 -0.50
CA GLN A 39 22.56 12.82 -1.14
C GLN A 39 22.82 11.66 -0.16
N ALA A 40 22.39 10.46 -0.51
CA ALA A 40 23.06 9.24 -0.08
C ALA A 40 23.80 8.70 -1.29
N ALA A 41 24.86 9.41 -1.67
CA ALA A 41 25.93 8.82 -2.45
C ALA A 41 26.61 7.77 -1.56
N THR A 42 26.59 6.51 -1.97
CA THR A 42 27.61 5.55 -1.54
C THR A 42 28.38 5.12 -2.78
N PRO A 43 29.68 5.42 -2.87
CA PRO A 43 30.57 4.73 -3.77
C PRO A 43 30.98 3.40 -3.13
N ASP A 44 30.78 2.33 -3.88
CA ASP A 44 31.74 1.28 -4.25
C ASP A 44 32.78 0.74 -3.23
N SER A 45 33.07 -0.56 -3.43
CA SER A 45 34.29 -1.30 -3.07
C SER A 45 34.37 -2.00 -1.70
N SER A 46 34.06 -3.31 -1.67
CA SER A 46 35.07 -4.39 -1.85
C SER A 46 34.72 -5.72 -1.15
N GLN A 47 34.58 -6.76 -1.98
CA GLN A 47 35.09 -8.14 -1.87
C GLN A 47 35.09 -8.91 -0.53
N ALA A 48 34.57 -10.15 -0.62
CA ALA A 48 35.20 -11.33 -0.02
C ALA A 48 35.07 -12.55 -0.97
N PRO A 49 36.15 -13.31 -1.25
CA PRO A 49 36.11 -14.58 -1.96
C PRO A 49 36.40 -15.79 -1.04
N SER A 50 35.74 -16.93 -1.28
CA SER A 50 36.20 -18.32 -1.01
C SER A 50 35.01 -19.28 -1.22
N SER A 51 34.86 -20.04 -2.31
CA SER A 51 35.56 -21.28 -2.72
C SER A 51 35.17 -22.57 -1.95
N GLY A 52 34.55 -23.52 -2.67
CA GLY A 52 34.43 -24.97 -2.35
C GLY A 52 33.00 -25.43 -1.97
N THR A 53 32.37 -26.49 -2.51
CA THR A 53 32.87 -27.70 -3.19
C THR A 53 31.73 -28.45 -3.92
N ALA A 54 32.03 -28.90 -5.15
CA ALA A 54 31.56 -30.04 -5.97
C ALA A 54 30.16 -30.70 -5.89
N GLN A 55 29.48 -30.68 -7.06
CA GLN A 55 28.96 -31.78 -7.91
C GLN A 55 28.11 -32.95 -7.37
N SER A 56 26.96 -33.19 -8.02
CA SER A 56 26.43 -34.52 -8.43
C SER A 56 25.03 -34.33 -9.06
N ALA A 57 24.90 -34.32 -10.39
CA ALA A 57 24.53 -35.46 -11.25
C ALA A 57 23.02 -35.54 -11.58
N GLY A 58 22.70 -35.28 -12.86
CA GLY A 58 21.71 -36.00 -13.66
C GLY A 58 20.21 -35.79 -13.39
N SER A 59 19.54 -35.01 -14.25
CA SER A 59 18.41 -35.56 -15.03
C SER A 59 17.99 -34.60 -16.13
N SER A 60 18.08 -35.14 -17.34
CA SER A 60 17.57 -34.59 -18.59
C SER A 60 16.05 -34.74 -18.63
N PHE A 61 15.32 -33.69 -18.98
CA PHE A 61 14.27 -33.83 -20.02
C PHE A 61 13.86 -32.48 -20.62
N SER A 62 14.14 -32.39 -21.91
CA SER A 62 13.26 -31.89 -22.98
C SER A 62 12.73 -30.44 -22.94
N LEU A 63 13.45 -29.63 -23.71
CA LEU A 63 12.97 -28.51 -24.52
C LEU A 63 11.75 -28.89 -25.39
N TRP A 64 10.68 -28.09 -25.27
CA TRP A 64 9.64 -27.82 -26.28
C TRP A 64 9.09 -26.43 -25.92
N GLY A 65 9.02 -25.41 -26.77
CA GLY A 65 9.28 -25.29 -28.19
C GLY A 65 8.96 -23.87 -28.64
N SER A 66 9.66 -23.42 -29.69
CA SER A 66 9.36 -22.27 -30.54
C SER A 66 7.92 -22.38 -31.10
N ASN A 67 7.22 -21.33 -31.55
CA ASN A 67 7.68 -20.19 -32.33
C ASN A 67 6.53 -19.19 -32.54
N LYS A 68 6.90 -18.06 -33.17
CA LYS A 68 6.11 -17.24 -34.11
C LYS A 68 5.58 -15.90 -33.56
N GLY A 69 6.41 -14.90 -33.77
CA GLY A 69 6.03 -13.49 -33.71
C GLY A 69 4.94 -13.12 -34.72
N LYS A 70 4.24 -12.05 -34.38
CA LYS A 70 3.45 -11.25 -35.29
C LYS A 70 3.53 -9.80 -34.82
N GLU A 71 4.45 -9.08 -35.43
CA GLU A 71 4.46 -7.62 -35.45
C GLU A 71 3.19 -7.14 -36.13
N ARG A 72 2.43 -6.22 -35.51
CA ARG A 72 1.80 -5.11 -36.24
C ARG A 72 1.20 -4.05 -35.29
N ALA A 73 1.56 -2.82 -35.63
CA ALA A 73 0.87 -1.55 -35.40
C ALA A 73 0.91 -0.93 -34.00
N SER A 74 1.86 0.00 -33.87
CA SER A 74 1.67 1.34 -33.33
C SER A 74 0.20 1.74 -33.15
N ALA A 75 -0.20 1.84 -31.90
CA ALA A 75 -1.10 2.89 -31.46
C ALA A 75 -0.29 3.72 -30.46
N THR A 76 0.08 4.91 -30.89
CA THR A 76 0.67 5.98 -30.10
C THR A 76 -0.07 6.08 -28.76
N GLN A 77 0.55 5.58 -27.69
CA GLN A 77 0.17 6.03 -26.36
C GLN A 77 0.47 7.53 -26.32
N PRO A 78 -0.47 8.39 -25.89
CA PRO A 78 -0.05 9.70 -25.44
C PRO A 78 0.90 9.45 -24.28
N THR A 79 2.19 9.73 -24.49
CA THR A 79 3.15 9.94 -23.43
C THR A 79 2.63 11.15 -22.66
N ALA A 80 1.73 10.90 -21.71
CA ALA A 80 1.46 11.82 -20.62
C ALA A 80 2.82 12.00 -19.96
N GLY A 81 3.42 13.16 -20.25
CA GLY A 81 4.77 13.47 -19.83
C GLY A 81 4.94 13.15 -18.35
N ASP A 82 6.14 12.68 -18.06
CA ASP A 82 6.78 12.67 -16.75
C ASP A 82 6.70 14.08 -16.15
N ARG A 83 5.51 14.49 -15.70
CA ARG A 83 5.29 15.69 -14.93
C ARG A 83 5.72 15.31 -13.54
N SER A 84 6.99 15.60 -13.26
CA SER A 84 7.58 15.48 -11.93
C SER A 84 6.58 16.01 -10.90
N LEU A 85 5.97 15.09 -10.13
CA LEU A 85 5.05 15.42 -9.03
C LEU A 85 5.73 16.33 -7.99
N SER A 86 7.06 16.35 -7.99
CA SER A 86 7.92 17.23 -7.21
C SER A 86 7.88 18.70 -7.65
N SER A 87 7.36 19.02 -8.83
CA SER A 87 7.29 20.40 -9.33
C SER A 87 5.89 21.02 -9.26
N MET A 88 4.90 20.34 -8.67
CA MET A 88 3.55 20.87 -8.51
C MET A 88 3.49 21.90 -7.38
N THR A 89 2.74 22.99 -7.60
CA THR A 89 2.47 23.97 -6.54
C THR A 89 1.59 23.37 -5.45
N GLU A 90 1.60 23.97 -4.26
CA GLU A 90 0.81 23.48 -3.14
C GLU A 90 -0.69 23.51 -3.45
N ASP A 91 -1.18 24.57 -4.10
CA ASP A 91 -2.59 24.67 -4.50
C ASP A 91 -3.00 23.57 -5.51
N GLU A 92 -2.14 23.27 -6.49
CA GLU A 92 -2.40 22.19 -7.45
C GLU A 92 -2.40 20.82 -6.76
N ARG A 93 -1.49 20.60 -5.81
CA ARG A 93 -1.42 19.39 -5.00
C ARG A 93 -2.69 19.23 -4.15
N GLN A 94 -3.11 20.27 -3.44
CA GLN A 94 -4.32 20.26 -2.61
C GLN A 94 -5.56 19.97 -3.46
N LYS A 95 -5.66 20.55 -4.66
CA LYS A 95 -6.73 20.25 -5.60
C LYS A 95 -6.69 18.80 -6.07
N ALA A 96 -5.51 18.26 -6.38
CA ALA A 96 -5.34 16.87 -6.77
C ALA A 96 -5.73 15.89 -5.64
N ILE A 97 -5.32 16.18 -4.40
CA ILE A 97 -5.70 15.42 -3.20
C ILE A 97 -7.23 15.42 -3.03
N LYS A 98 -7.86 16.60 -3.09
CA LYS A 98 -9.33 16.72 -2.99
C LYS A 98 -10.03 15.94 -4.11
N SER A 99 -9.51 15.98 -5.33
CA SER A 99 -10.04 15.19 -6.44
C SER A 99 -9.90 13.69 -6.19
N LYS A 100 -8.79 13.23 -5.59
CA LYS A 100 -8.61 11.82 -5.23
C LYS A 100 -9.58 11.38 -4.13
N ILE A 101 -9.92 12.24 -3.19
CA ILE A 101 -10.95 11.94 -2.17
C ILE A 101 -12.32 11.73 -2.84
N ALA A 102 -12.70 12.59 -3.79
CA ALA A 102 -13.95 12.40 -4.55
C ALA A 102 -13.92 11.13 -5.42
N GLU A 103 -12.76 10.79 -5.99
CA GLU A 103 -12.58 9.55 -6.76
C GLU A 103 -12.80 8.30 -5.89
N TYR A 104 -12.33 8.31 -4.63
CA TYR A 104 -12.58 7.22 -3.69
C TYR A 104 -14.07 6.99 -3.46
N ASP A 105 -14.80 8.06 -3.15
CA ASP A 105 -16.23 7.96 -2.83
C ASP A 105 -17.01 7.38 -4.01
N ALA A 106 -16.72 7.85 -5.23
CA ALA A 106 -17.36 7.38 -6.45
C ALA A 106 -17.03 5.92 -6.81
N LYS A 107 -15.82 5.43 -6.50
CA LYS A 107 -15.35 4.10 -6.93
C LYS A 107 -15.48 3.02 -5.87
N CYS A 108 -15.05 3.32 -4.65
CA CYS A 108 -14.92 2.36 -3.57
C CYS A 108 -15.95 2.57 -2.45
N GLY A 109 -16.71 3.67 -2.46
CA GLY A 109 -17.65 4.02 -1.39
C GLY A 109 -18.80 3.02 -1.19
N SER A 110 -19.35 2.48 -2.28
CA SER A 110 -20.38 1.44 -2.21
C SER A 110 -19.82 0.13 -1.65
N LEU A 111 -18.67 -0.33 -2.17
CA LEU A 111 -17.97 -1.53 -1.71
C LEU A 111 -17.65 -1.46 -0.20
N TRP A 112 -17.21 -0.28 0.26
CA TRP A 112 -16.98 -0.05 1.69
C TRP A 112 -18.25 -0.21 2.52
N THR A 113 -19.36 0.35 2.05
CA THR A 113 -20.65 0.30 2.75
C THR A 113 -21.14 -1.14 2.87
N ASP A 114 -21.06 -1.90 1.78
CA ASP A 114 -21.45 -3.31 1.74
C ASP A 114 -20.59 -4.14 2.70
N TYR A 115 -19.27 -4.01 2.60
CA TYR A 115 -18.35 -4.71 3.51
C TYR A 115 -18.57 -4.33 4.98
N ARG A 116 -18.68 -3.03 5.28
CA ARG A 116 -18.88 -2.52 6.65
C ARG A 116 -20.17 -3.04 7.26
N SER A 117 -21.27 -3.07 6.49
CA SER A 117 -22.56 -3.56 6.98
C SER A 117 -22.49 -5.04 7.37
N CYS A 118 -21.85 -5.86 6.53
CA CYS A 118 -21.62 -7.28 6.81
C CYS A 118 -20.71 -7.46 8.04
N LEU A 119 -19.60 -6.73 8.09
CA LEU A 119 -18.64 -6.81 9.19
C LEU A 119 -19.26 -6.41 10.54
N GLN A 120 -20.11 -5.38 10.57
CA GLN A 120 -20.78 -4.95 11.79
C GLN A 120 -21.69 -6.05 12.37
N ASN A 121 -22.33 -6.84 11.52
CA ASN A 121 -23.12 -7.99 11.97
C ASN A 121 -22.20 -9.07 12.58
N GLY A 122 -21.08 -9.37 11.93
CA GLY A 122 -20.08 -10.30 12.46
C GLY A 122 -19.48 -9.87 13.80
N ILE A 123 -19.22 -8.57 13.99
CA ILE A 123 -18.71 -8.00 15.24
C ILE A 123 -19.75 -8.16 16.37
N LYS A 124 -21.02 -7.81 16.11
CA LYS A 124 -22.11 -7.95 17.08
C LYS A 124 -22.36 -9.40 17.47
N ALA A 125 -22.32 -10.31 16.49
CA ALA A 125 -22.49 -11.75 16.73
C ALA A 125 -21.38 -12.34 17.64
N LYS A 126 -20.23 -11.66 17.75
CA LYS A 126 -19.12 -12.04 18.62
C LYS A 126 -19.08 -11.27 19.95
N GLY A 127 -19.99 -10.30 20.16
CA GLY A 127 -20.02 -9.48 21.38
C GLY A 127 -18.77 -8.61 21.57
N LEU A 128 -18.15 -8.17 20.46
CA LEU A 128 -16.92 -7.36 20.48
C LEU A 128 -17.18 -5.86 20.31
N ASP A 129 -18.43 -5.45 20.13
CA ASP A 129 -18.81 -4.08 19.78
C ASP A 129 -18.42 -3.06 20.86
N ASP A 130 -18.70 -3.35 22.13
CA ASP A 130 -18.32 -2.47 23.25
C ASP A 130 -16.80 -2.33 23.39
N LEU A 131 -16.06 -3.43 23.25
CA LEU A 131 -14.60 -3.44 23.36
C LEU A 131 -13.95 -2.68 22.20
N ILE A 132 -14.45 -2.85 20.97
CA ILE A 132 -13.96 -2.11 19.81
C ILE A 132 -14.35 -0.64 19.91
N ALA A 133 -15.52 -0.30 20.45
CA ALA A 133 -15.93 1.07 20.67
C ALA A 133 -15.03 1.78 21.69
N ALA A 134 -14.74 1.11 22.82
CA ALA A 134 -13.79 1.61 23.82
C ALA A 134 -12.40 1.85 23.20
N ALA A 135 -11.85 0.86 22.50
CA ALA A 135 -10.53 0.97 21.87
C ALA A 135 -10.45 2.06 20.78
N ARG A 136 -11.58 2.37 20.11
CA ARG A 136 -11.64 3.47 19.13
C ARG A 136 -11.79 4.85 19.75
N ALA A 137 -12.23 4.93 21.00
CA ALA A 137 -12.33 6.18 21.75
C ALA A 137 -10.98 6.59 22.35
N GLU A 138 -10.06 5.63 22.50
CA GLU A 138 -8.68 5.89 22.92
C GLU A 138 -7.89 6.56 21.77
N ASP A 139 -7.14 7.62 22.10
CA ASP A 139 -6.19 8.26 21.19
C ASP A 139 -4.75 7.86 21.56
N PRO A 140 -4.18 6.81 20.94
CA PRO A 140 -2.87 6.30 21.31
C PRO A 140 -1.71 7.22 20.89
N LEU A 141 -1.96 8.26 20.08
CA LEU A 141 -0.92 9.21 19.67
C LEU A 141 -0.74 10.34 20.68
N LEU A 142 -1.70 10.52 21.58
CA LEU A 142 -1.48 11.30 22.78
C LEU A 142 -0.61 10.49 23.73
N ARG A 143 0.67 10.84 23.80
CA ARG A 143 1.47 10.51 24.99
C ARG A 143 0.73 11.14 26.18
N PRO A 144 0.45 10.40 27.26
CA PRO A 144 -0.08 11.03 28.45
C PRO A 144 0.90 12.11 28.87
N SER A 145 0.43 13.35 28.94
CA SER A 145 1.23 14.51 29.38
C SER A 145 1.80 14.31 30.80
N ASP A 146 1.24 13.36 31.54
CA ASP A 146 1.58 13.04 32.93
C ASP A 146 2.53 11.84 33.09
N GLU A 147 2.87 11.11 32.03
CA GLU A 147 4.04 10.21 32.04
C GLU A 147 5.32 11.05 31.81
N ALA A 148 5.44 12.13 32.58
CA ALA A 148 6.73 12.69 32.90
C ALA A 148 7.52 11.54 33.52
N PHE A 149 8.55 11.09 32.80
CA PHE A 149 9.53 10.14 33.31
C PHE A 149 9.79 10.44 34.78
N PRO A 150 9.61 9.47 35.70
CA PRO A 150 10.08 9.63 37.06
C PRO A 150 11.54 10.06 36.94
N THR A 151 11.83 11.29 37.33
CA THR A 151 13.21 11.71 37.58
C THR A 151 13.63 10.90 38.78
N ASP A 152 14.15 9.69 38.54
CA ASP A 152 14.82 8.88 39.54
C ASP A 152 16.01 9.72 39.99
N GLU A 153 15.81 10.38 41.13
CA GLU A 153 16.77 11.23 41.81
C GLU A 153 17.85 10.30 42.39
N ARG A 154 19.01 10.27 41.75
CA ARG A 154 20.22 9.62 42.26
C ARG A 154 21.40 10.57 42.29
#